data_AF-A0A364Y4F3-F1
#
_entry.id   AF-A0A364Y4F3-F1
#
_cell.length_a   1.000
_cell.length_b   1.000
_cell.length_c   1.000
_cell.angle_alpha   90.00
_cell.angle_beta   90.00
_cell.angle_gamma   90.00
#
_symmetry.space_group_name_H-M   'P 1'
#
loop_
_entity.id
_entity.type
_entity.pdbx_description
1 polymer ?
#
loop_
_entity_poly.entity_id
_entity_poly.type
_entity_poly.pdbx_seq_one_letter_code
_entity_poly.pdbx_strand_id
1 'polypeptide(L)'
;MMLIKIKMIRSSVIGLLLLIGCVPEGVKDRINENMENAENLLADQEFKRAIANVELHKLRFGSYPESLDDLKFLSVMDSSMRHFVQYHKLDSGYAMNVVVEFPAFGGGEANKMSLRYPQEFWNGLGCVKSNIKEK
;
A
#
# COMPACT_ATOMS: atom_id res chain seq x y z
N MET A 1 13.13 -60.07 7.61
CA MET A 1 12.28 -60.39 6.43
C MET A 1 10.85 -60.15 6.89
N MET A 2 10.06 -59.16 6.47
CA MET A 2 9.92 -58.45 5.20
C MET A 2 9.12 -57.17 5.51
N LEU A 3 9.60 -56.01 5.03
CA LEU A 3 8.96 -54.70 5.22
C LEU A 3 7.59 -54.63 4.50
N ILE A 4 6.57 -54.18 5.24
CA ILE A 4 5.25 -53.83 4.69
C ILE A 4 5.36 -52.47 3.98
N LYS A 5 4.94 -52.47 2.71
CA LYS A 5 4.93 -51.33 1.78
C LYS A 5 4.03 -50.20 2.28
N ILE A 6 4.61 -49.07 2.67
CA ILE A 6 3.91 -47.78 2.71
C ILE A 6 3.90 -47.23 1.27
N LYS A 7 2.80 -47.47 0.56
CA LYS A 7 2.59 -47.04 -0.83
C LYS A 7 1.54 -45.94 -0.86
N MET A 8 1.85 -44.85 -1.58
CA MET A 8 1.00 -43.70 -1.90
C MET A 8 0.62 -42.80 -0.73
N ILE A 9 1.23 -41.62 -0.68
CA ILE A 9 0.62 -40.28 -0.49
C ILE A 9 1.83 -39.34 -0.31
N ARG A 10 2.65 -39.12 -1.36
CA ARG A 10 3.71 -38.09 -1.36
C ARG A 10 4.02 -37.51 -2.74
N SER A 11 3.19 -37.75 -3.75
CA SER A 11 3.55 -37.41 -5.14
C SER A 11 2.88 -36.17 -5.73
N SER A 12 1.92 -35.54 -5.03
CA SER A 12 1.14 -34.42 -5.61
C SER A 12 1.60 -33.01 -5.21
N VAL A 13 2.56 -32.85 -4.30
CA VAL A 13 3.01 -31.51 -3.86
C VAL A 13 4.33 -31.07 -4.54
N ILE A 14 5.11 -32.01 -5.09
CA ILE A 14 6.40 -31.69 -5.73
C ILE A 14 6.24 -31.21 -7.19
N GLY A 15 5.10 -31.49 -7.83
CA GLY A 15 4.83 -31.08 -9.21
C GLY A 15 4.62 -29.57 -9.41
N LEU A 16 4.25 -28.82 -8.36
CA LEU A 16 4.02 -27.38 -8.45
C LEU A 16 5.31 -26.54 -8.24
N LEU A 17 6.37 -27.15 -7.70
CA LEU A 17 7.63 -26.47 -7.38
C LEU A 17 8.66 -26.45 -8.53
N LEU A 18 8.46 -27.25 -9.59
CA LEU A 18 9.44 -27.36 -10.70
C LEU A 18 9.14 -26.47 -11.92
N LEU A 19 8.04 -25.70 -11.92
CA LEU A 19 7.71 -24.78 -13.03
C LEU A 19 8.32 -23.38 -12.88
N ILE A 20 8.98 -23.07 -11.75
CA ILE A 20 9.55 -21.74 -11.50
C ILE A 20 10.87 -21.51 -12.26
N GLY A 21 11.53 -22.58 -12.76
CA GLY A 21 12.84 -22.50 -13.40
C GLY A 21 12.88 -21.94 -14.82
N CYS A 22 11.74 -21.83 -15.51
CA CYS A 22 11.68 -21.39 -16.91
C CYS A 22 10.54 -20.41 -17.19
N VAL A 23 10.39 -19.37 -16.36
CA VAL A 23 9.61 -18.20 -16.78
C VAL A 23 10.50 -17.40 -17.75
N PRO A 24 10.12 -17.24 -19.03
CA PRO A 24 10.89 -16.43 -19.97
C PRO A 24 11.09 -15.01 -19.44
N GLU A 25 12.23 -14.39 -19.72
CA GLU A 25 12.57 -13.08 -19.15
C GLU A 25 11.48 -12.02 -19.41
N GLY A 26 10.94 -11.97 -20.64
CA GLY A 26 9.84 -11.06 -20.99
C GLY A 26 8.50 -11.34 -20.28
N VAL A 27 8.33 -12.50 -19.62
CA VAL A 27 7.18 -12.78 -18.75
C VAL A 27 7.44 -12.28 -17.33
N LYS A 28 8.69 -12.37 -16.84
CA LYS A 28 9.08 -11.78 -15.54
C LYS A 28 8.93 -10.26 -15.56
N ASP A 29 9.38 -9.61 -16.64
CA ASP A 29 9.26 -8.16 -16.79
C ASP A 29 7.80 -7.70 -16.74
N ARG A 30 6.91 -8.41 -17.45
CA ARG A 30 5.46 -8.14 -17.42
C ARG A 30 4.83 -8.37 -16.06
N ILE A 31 5.27 -9.41 -15.34
CA ILE A 31 4.81 -9.67 -13.98
C ILE A 31 5.23 -8.52 -13.06
N ASN A 32 6.48 -8.08 -13.14
CA ASN A 32 6.99 -6.96 -12.35
C ASN A 32 6.24 -5.64 -12.66
N GLU A 33 6.02 -5.33 -13.94
CA GLU A 33 5.28 -4.13 -14.36
C GLU A 33 3.82 -4.17 -13.84
N ASN A 34 3.14 -5.31 -13.94
CA ASN A 34 1.79 -5.47 -13.41
C ASN A 34 1.75 -5.32 -11.88
N MET A 35 2.77 -5.80 -11.19
CA MET A 35 2.90 -5.67 -9.73
C MET A 35 3.15 -4.22 -9.33
N GLU A 36 4.05 -3.49 -10.01
CA GLU A 36 4.28 -2.05 -9.79
C GLU A 36 3.01 -1.23 -10.05
N ASN A 37 2.26 -1.55 -11.10
CA ASN A 37 0.98 -0.92 -11.38
C ASN A 37 -0.05 -1.20 -10.27
N ALA A 38 -0.13 -2.43 -9.77
CA ALA A 38 -1.01 -2.79 -8.66
C ALA A 38 -0.64 -2.06 -7.36
N GLU A 39 0.66 -1.92 -7.08
CA GLU A 39 1.15 -1.17 -5.92
C GLU A 39 0.81 0.32 -6.02
N ASN A 40 0.97 0.94 -7.18
CA ASN A 40 0.56 2.33 -7.40
C ASN A 40 -0.95 2.53 -7.21
N LEU A 41 -1.78 1.60 -7.69
CA LEU A 41 -3.24 1.65 -7.49
C LEU A 41 -3.63 1.50 -6.01
N LEU A 42 -2.98 0.60 -5.28
CA LEU A 42 -3.20 0.48 -3.84
C LEU A 42 -2.76 1.74 -3.10
N ALA A 43 -1.56 2.25 -3.40
CA ALA A 43 -1.08 3.46 -2.77
C ALA A 43 -1.98 4.67 -3.05
N ASP A 44 -2.53 4.80 -4.27
CA ASP A 44 -3.54 5.82 -4.61
C ASP A 44 -4.78 5.70 -3.72
N GLN A 45 -5.31 4.49 -3.60
CA GLN A 45 -6.50 4.20 -2.80
C GLN A 45 -6.29 4.50 -1.32
N GLU A 46 -5.19 4.01 -0.75
CA GLU A 46 -4.87 4.17 0.67
C GLU A 46 -4.52 5.62 1.02
N PHE A 47 -3.83 6.35 0.12
CA PHE A 47 -3.55 7.77 0.30
C PHE A 47 -4.83 8.61 0.35
N LYS A 48 -5.74 8.41 -0.62
CA LYS A 48 -7.04 9.10 -0.64
C LYS A 48 -7.87 8.76 0.60
N ARG A 49 -7.83 7.50 1.04
CA ARG A 49 -8.49 7.06 2.27
C ARG A 49 -7.92 7.75 3.51
N ALA A 50 -6.60 7.89 3.61
CA ALA A 50 -5.96 8.60 4.71
C ALA A 50 -6.38 10.07 4.76
N ILE A 51 -6.37 10.77 3.62
CA ILE A 51 -6.88 12.16 3.54
C ILE A 51 -8.33 12.23 4.01
N ALA A 52 -9.21 11.38 3.46
CA ALA A 52 -10.63 11.40 3.79
C ALA A 52 -10.88 11.21 5.30
N ASN A 53 -10.15 10.28 5.94
CA ASN A 53 -10.29 10.02 7.36
C ASN A 53 -9.74 11.17 8.23
N VAL A 54 -8.62 11.80 7.84
CA VAL A 54 -8.07 12.96 8.53
C VAL A 54 -9.01 14.18 8.43
N GLU A 55 -9.54 14.47 7.24
CA GLU A 55 -10.49 15.57 7.07
C GLU A 55 -11.80 15.29 7.80
N LEU A 56 -12.30 14.06 7.76
CA LEU A 56 -13.50 13.67 8.51
C LEU A 56 -13.29 13.80 10.02
N HIS A 57 -12.11 13.45 10.54
CA HIS A 57 -11.76 13.67 11.94
C HIS A 57 -11.86 15.15 12.30
N LYS A 58 -11.30 16.05 11.48
CA LYS A 58 -11.41 17.49 11.72
C LYS A 58 -12.85 17.98 11.67
N LEU A 59 -13.65 17.52 10.72
CA LEU A 59 -15.07 17.88 10.66
C LEU A 59 -15.84 17.46 11.91
N ARG A 60 -15.48 16.33 12.53
CA ARG A 60 -16.15 15.80 13.73
C ARG A 60 -15.68 16.44 15.03
N PHE A 61 -14.38 16.71 15.16
CA PHE A 61 -13.76 17.10 16.43
C PHE A 61 -13.24 18.53 16.46
N GLY A 62 -13.30 19.25 15.33
CA GLY A 62 -12.89 20.65 15.21
C GLY A 62 -11.38 20.86 15.00
N SER A 63 -10.56 19.82 15.14
CA SER A 63 -9.11 19.88 14.95
C SER A 63 -8.59 18.65 14.19
N TYR A 64 -7.43 18.80 13.53
CA TYR A 64 -6.72 17.65 12.97
C TYR A 64 -6.17 16.76 14.09
N PRO A 65 -6.14 15.42 13.90
CA PRO A 65 -5.63 14.48 14.90
C PRO A 65 -4.13 14.71 15.16
N GLU A 66 -3.63 14.42 16.36
CA GLU A 66 -2.18 14.52 16.63
C GLU A 66 -1.40 13.46 15.86
N SER A 67 -2.01 12.29 15.67
CA SER A 67 -1.45 11.14 14.96
C SER A 67 -2.54 10.34 14.24
N LEU A 68 -2.16 9.42 13.33
CA LEU A 68 -3.14 8.51 12.72
C LEU A 68 -3.78 7.55 13.73
N ASP A 69 -3.16 7.34 14.90
CA ASP A 69 -3.71 6.56 16.02
C ASP A 69 -4.96 7.20 16.63
N ASP A 70 -5.09 8.52 16.55
CA ASP A 70 -6.23 9.25 17.11
C ASP A 70 -7.49 9.16 16.22
N LEU A 71 -7.38 8.60 15.02
CA LEU A 71 -8.51 8.41 14.12
C LEU A 71 -9.52 7.41 14.72
N LYS A 72 -10.77 7.88 14.87
CA LYS A 72 -11.87 7.10 15.44
C LYS A 72 -12.79 6.57 14.34
N PHE A 73 -13.46 5.46 14.63
CA PHE A 73 -14.45 4.82 13.75
C PHE A 73 -13.88 4.27 12.44
N LEU A 74 -12.59 3.91 12.43
CA LEU A 74 -11.98 3.20 11.31
C LEU A 74 -12.53 1.77 11.23
N SER A 75 -12.84 1.30 10.03
CA SER A 75 -13.01 -0.13 9.82
C SER A 75 -11.64 -0.83 9.92
N VAL A 76 -11.67 -2.15 10.07
CA VAL A 76 -10.44 -2.97 10.02
C VAL A 76 -9.67 -2.69 8.72
N MET A 77 -10.39 -2.56 7.61
CA MET A 77 -9.79 -2.23 6.31
C MET A 77 -9.24 -0.82 6.25
N ASP A 78 -9.84 0.17 6.93
CA ASP A 78 -9.32 1.53 6.87
C ASP A 78 -8.02 1.72 7.65
N SER A 79 -7.72 0.81 8.58
CA SER A 79 -6.48 0.85 9.34
C SER A 79 -5.22 0.59 8.49
N SER A 80 -5.36 -0.08 7.33
CA SER A 80 -4.24 -0.42 6.44
C SER A 80 -3.53 0.80 5.87
N MET A 81 -4.23 1.93 5.76
CA MET A 81 -3.70 3.15 5.14
C MET A 81 -2.40 3.63 5.81
N ARG A 82 -2.22 3.30 7.09
CA ARG A 82 -1.03 3.65 7.89
C ARG A 82 0.27 3.08 7.33
N HIS A 83 0.20 1.98 6.58
CA HIS A 83 1.37 1.37 5.93
C HIS A 83 1.75 2.05 4.61
N PHE A 84 0.91 2.97 4.13
CA PHE A 84 1.04 3.65 2.86
C PHE A 84 1.31 5.15 3.01
N VAL A 85 1.13 5.72 4.22
CA VAL A 85 1.29 7.15 4.44
C VAL A 85 2.04 7.49 5.71
N GLN A 86 2.78 8.59 5.64
CA GLN A 86 3.35 9.27 6.79
C GLN A 86 2.60 10.58 7.02
N TYR A 87 2.03 10.70 8.21
CA TYR A 87 1.25 11.86 8.64
C TYR A 87 2.04 12.71 9.63
N HIS A 88 1.93 14.03 9.52
CA HIS A 88 2.41 14.96 10.53
C HIS A 88 1.48 16.17 10.64
N LYS A 89 0.95 16.43 11.83
CA LYS A 89 0.16 17.63 12.10
C LYS A 89 1.04 18.88 12.04
N LEU A 90 0.49 19.98 11.53
CA LEU A 90 1.11 21.30 11.46
C LEU A 90 0.17 22.34 12.08
N ASP A 91 0.69 23.51 12.43
CA ASP A 91 -0.14 24.60 12.99
C ASP A 91 -1.28 25.02 12.07
N SER A 92 -1.04 25.06 10.76
CA SER A 92 -2.01 25.48 9.74
C SER A 92 -2.73 24.34 9.03
N GLY A 93 -2.42 23.08 9.36
CA GLY A 93 -2.94 21.93 8.62
C GLY A 93 -2.21 20.63 8.94
N TYR A 94 -1.83 19.88 7.91
CA TYR A 94 -0.98 18.70 8.06
C TYR A 94 -0.12 18.45 6.83
N ALA A 95 0.90 17.62 6.99
CA ALA A 95 1.66 17.01 5.92
C ALA A 95 1.25 15.54 5.80
N MET A 96 1.12 15.05 4.56
CA MET A 96 0.83 13.65 4.26
C MET A 96 1.71 13.20 3.12
N ASN A 97 2.68 12.33 3.39
CA ASN A 97 3.55 11.75 2.37
C ASN A 97 3.12 10.31 2.09
N VAL A 98 3.26 9.86 0.85
CA VAL A 98 3.09 8.43 0.53
C VAL A 98 4.41 7.73 0.82
N VAL A 99 4.37 6.70 1.68
CA VAL A 99 5.50 5.83 2.04
C VAL A 99 5.01 4.39 1.98
N VAL A 100 5.59 3.55 1.13
CA VAL A 100 5.23 2.12 1.09
C VAL A 100 6.22 1.40 1.98
N GLU A 101 5.83 1.14 3.23
CA GLU A 101 6.70 0.43 4.17
C GLU A 101 6.87 -1.05 3.80
N PHE A 102 5.83 -1.65 3.20
CA PHE A 102 5.79 -3.04 2.78
C PHE A 102 5.27 -3.13 1.35
N PRO A 103 6.13 -3.34 0.33
CA PRO A 103 5.63 -3.56 -1.02
C PRO A 103 4.82 -4.86 -1.03
N ALA A 104 3.54 -4.73 -1.37
CA ALA A 104 2.57 -5.82 -1.27
C ALA A 104 2.76 -6.87 -2.38
N PHE A 105 3.39 -6.50 -3.49
CA PHE A 105 3.39 -7.32 -4.70
C PHE A 105 4.74 -7.50 -5.38
N GLY A 106 5.78 -6.71 -5.10
CA GLY A 106 7.11 -6.95 -5.68
C GLY A 106 8.26 -6.34 -4.87
N GLY A 107 9.44 -6.95 -4.90
CA GLY A 107 10.66 -6.46 -4.20
C GLY A 107 11.25 -5.16 -4.79
N GLY A 108 10.41 -4.25 -5.29
CA GLY A 108 10.81 -2.94 -5.78
C GLY A 108 11.28 -2.05 -4.64
N GLU A 109 12.04 -1.00 -4.99
CA GLU A 109 12.45 0.00 -4.02
C GLU A 109 11.20 0.70 -3.45
N ALA A 110 10.94 0.46 -2.17
CA ALA A 110 10.09 1.32 -1.37
C ALA A 110 10.51 2.77 -1.65
N ASN A 111 9.61 3.58 -2.22
CA ASN A 111 9.74 5.02 -2.56
C ASN A 111 9.74 5.43 -4.04
N LYS A 112 9.63 4.51 -5.01
CA LYS A 112 9.49 4.90 -6.43
C LYS A 112 8.03 4.98 -6.92
N MET A 113 7.13 5.57 -6.13
CA MET A 113 5.75 5.76 -6.61
C MET A 113 5.63 6.95 -7.57
N SER A 114 4.96 6.71 -8.68
CA SER A 114 4.69 7.70 -9.73
C SER A 114 3.40 8.50 -9.51
N LEU A 115 2.85 8.46 -8.28
CA LEU A 115 1.61 9.17 -7.94
C LEU A 115 1.80 10.68 -7.99
N ARG A 116 0.95 11.35 -8.76
CA ARG A 116 0.83 12.81 -8.84
C ARG A 116 -0.64 13.17 -8.96
N TYR A 117 -1.04 14.22 -8.26
CA TYR A 117 -2.39 14.75 -8.34
C TYR A 117 -2.38 16.17 -8.89
N PRO A 118 -3.38 16.53 -9.72
CA PRO A 118 -3.51 17.88 -10.25
C PRO A 118 -3.77 18.87 -9.10
N GLN A 119 -3.47 20.15 -9.32
CA GLN A 119 -3.56 21.17 -8.26
C GLN A 119 -4.96 21.25 -7.63
N GLU A 120 -6.00 21.04 -8.43
CA GLU A 120 -7.40 21.08 -8.02
C GLU A 120 -7.76 20.01 -6.99
N PHE A 121 -7.08 18.87 -7.00
CA PHE A 121 -7.27 17.81 -6.01
C PHE A 121 -6.99 18.31 -4.59
N TRP A 122 -6.03 19.24 -4.44
CA TRP A 122 -5.60 19.75 -3.15
C TRP A 122 -6.48 20.88 -2.60
N ASN A 123 -7.39 21.41 -3.42
CA ASN A 123 -8.23 22.54 -3.03
C ASN A 123 -9.24 22.12 -1.95
N GLY A 124 -9.30 22.91 -0.87
CA GLY A 124 -10.20 22.66 0.26
C GLY A 124 -9.71 21.61 1.26
N LEU A 125 -8.56 21.00 1.04
CA LEU A 125 -7.90 20.11 1.99
C LEU A 125 -7.01 20.89 2.96
N GLY A 126 -6.80 20.36 4.16
CA GLY A 126 -5.77 20.83 5.10
C GLY A 126 -4.37 20.30 4.80
N CYS A 127 -4.20 19.49 3.74
CA CYS A 127 -2.92 18.94 3.35
C CYS A 127 -2.01 20.03 2.74
N VAL A 128 -1.16 20.61 3.59
CA VAL A 128 -0.25 21.70 3.22
C VAL A 128 0.93 21.16 2.40
N LYS A 129 1.50 20.02 2.80
CA LYS A 129 2.70 19.43 2.20
C LYS A 129 2.50 17.94 1.89
N SER A 130 3.07 17.50 0.77
CA SER A 130 3.12 16.09 0.38
C SER A 130 4.27 15.88 -0.60
N ASN A 131 4.91 14.70 -0.59
CA ASN A 131 5.93 14.30 -1.56
C ASN A 131 5.39 14.06 -2.98
N ILE A 132 4.08 13.96 -3.14
CA ILE A 132 3.38 13.75 -4.42
C ILE A 132 2.61 15.01 -4.89
N LYS A 133 2.64 16.08 -4.10
CA LYS A 133 2.10 17.40 -4.47
C LYS A 133 3.17 18.13 -5.28
N GLU A 134 2.80 18.61 -6.46
CA GLU A 134 3.69 19.44 -7.26
C GLU A 134 4.06 20.72 -6.50
N LYS A 135 5.29 21.22 -6.71
CA LYS A 135 5.78 22.44 -6.07
C LYS A 135 5.29 23.69 -6.78
#